data_AF-A0A9Q0GF67-F1
#
_entry.id   AF-A0A9Q0GF67-F1
#
_cell.length_a   1.000
_cell.length_b   1.000
_cell.length_c   1.000
_cell.angle_alpha   90.00
_cell.angle_beta   90.00
_cell.angle_gamma   90.00
#
_symmetry.space_group_name_H-M   'P 1'
#
loop_
_entity.id
_entity.type
_entity.pdbx_description
1 polymer ?
#
loop_
_entity_poly.entity_id
_entity_poly.type
_entity_poly.pdbx_seq_one_letter_code
_entity_poly.pdbx_strand_id
1 'polypeptide(L)'
;MISEAVRSGYVTKFVADNFDKNASASATVSDVENNWSKLSKAVRNAASDGTLKEPINLRGLKEIKTLAQIQKDELVSLLLPDRRQG
;
A
#
# COMPACT_ATOMS: atom_id res chain seq x y z
N MET A 1 6.40 5.40 12.42
CA MET A 1 7.06 5.24 11.10
C MET A 1 7.56 3.81 10.85
N ILE A 2 8.25 3.13 11.79
CA ILE A 2 8.79 1.77 11.55
C ILE A 2 7.70 0.74 11.18
N SER A 3 6.55 0.74 11.85
CA SER A 3 5.45 -0.18 11.58
C SER A 3 4.82 -0.04 10.19
N GLU A 4 4.98 1.12 9.56
CA GLU A 4 4.26 1.49 8.34
C GLU A 4 5.15 1.40 7.10
N ALA A 5 6.44 1.72 7.23
CA ALA A 5 7.47 1.39 6.23
C ALA A 5 7.53 -0.13 5.98
N VAL A 6 7.52 -0.93 7.05
CA VAL A 6 7.53 -2.40 6.94
C VAL A 6 6.29 -2.95 6.21
N ARG A 7 5.18 -2.22 6.21
CA ARG A 7 3.95 -2.59 5.49
C ARG A 7 4.02 -2.20 4.02
N SER A 8 4.51 -1.00 3.70
CA SER A 8 4.49 -0.46 2.34
C SER A 8 5.90 -0.09 1.84
N GLY A 9 6.33 -0.73 0.75
CA GLY A 9 7.59 -0.42 0.06
C GLY A 9 7.63 1.02 -0.46
N TYR A 10 6.48 1.55 -0.86
CA TYR A 10 6.30 2.96 -1.22
C TYR A 10 6.64 3.90 -0.05
N VAL A 11 6.11 3.63 1.14
CA VAL A 11 6.41 4.43 2.34
C VAL A 11 7.88 4.24 2.76
N THR A 12 8.42 3.04 2.64
CA THR A 12 9.85 2.78 2.89
C THR A 12 10.74 3.61 1.98
N LYS A 13 10.48 3.63 0.66
CA LYS A 13 11.22 4.44 -0.30
C LYS A 13 11.10 5.92 0.00
N PHE A 14 9.90 6.41 0.29
CA PHE A 14 9.72 7.82 0.66
C PHE A 14 10.53 8.19 1.90
N VAL A 15 10.53 7.34 2.94
CA VAL A 15 11.31 7.58 4.16
C VAL A 15 12.81 7.51 3.87
N ALA A 16 13.28 6.57 3.05
CA ALA A 16 14.68 6.46 2.67
C ALA A 16 15.16 7.69 1.88
N ASP A 17 14.39 8.12 0.87
CA ASP A 17 14.71 9.25 0.00
C ASP A 17 14.67 10.60 0.74
N ASN A 18 13.98 10.64 1.88
CA ASN A 18 13.83 11.84 2.71
C ASN A 18 14.42 11.67 4.11
N PHE A 19 15.23 10.64 4.38
CA PHE A 19 15.75 10.39 5.73
C PHE A 19 16.64 11.55 6.22
N ASP A 20 17.44 12.12 5.32
CA ASP A 20 18.33 13.25 5.61
C ASP A 20 17.66 14.62 5.41
N LYS A 21 16.40 14.66 4.98
CA LYS A 21 15.63 15.89 4.78
C LYS A 21 14.56 15.93 5.85
N ASN A 22 14.37 17.07 6.51
CA ASN A 22 13.31 17.23 7.51
C ASN A 22 11.93 17.32 6.80
N ALA A 23 11.52 16.23 6.16
CA ALA A 23 10.38 16.15 5.27
C ALA A 23 9.16 15.60 6.02
N SER A 24 8.05 16.32 5.94
CA SER A 24 6.75 15.80 6.34
C SER A 24 6.26 14.78 5.33
N ALA A 25 5.46 13.81 5.80
CA ALA A 25 4.81 12.84 4.92
C ALA A 25 4.01 13.56 3.83
N SER A 26 4.25 13.18 2.57
CA SER A 26 3.47 13.72 1.46
C SER A 26 2.00 13.27 1.58
N ALA A 27 1.08 14.02 0.99
CA ALA A 27 -0.34 13.68 0.99
C ALA A 27 -0.62 12.26 0.45
N THR A 28 0.22 11.77 -0.47
CA THR A 28 0.15 10.41 -1.01
C THR A 28 0.60 9.36 0.00
N VAL A 29 1.65 9.62 0.78
CA VAL A 29 2.08 8.70 1.85
C VAL A 29 0.97 8.54 2.87
N SER A 30 0.43 9.64 3.40
CA SER A 30 -0.65 9.59 4.39
C SER A 30 -1.90 8.86 3.85
N ASP A 31 -2.21 9.01 2.56
CA ASP A 31 -3.36 8.32 1.97
C ASP A 31 -3.11 6.82 1.73
N VAL A 32 -1.88 6.41 1.41
CA VAL A 32 -1.48 4.99 1.38
C VAL A 32 -1.62 4.36 2.77
N GLU A 33 -1.15 5.04 3.82
CA GLU A 33 -1.25 4.59 5.21
C GLU A 33 -2.73 4.45 5.64
N ASN A 34 -3.55 5.47 5.38
CA ASN A 34 -4.97 5.48 5.74
C ASN A 34 -5.78 4.40 5.00
N ASN A 35 -5.39 4.05 3.77
CA ASN A 35 -6.06 3.04 2.97
C ASN A 35 -5.38 1.66 3.01
N TRP A 36 -4.37 1.46 3.85
CA TRP A 36 -3.64 0.20 3.99
C TRP A 36 -4.55 -1.02 4.21
N SER A 37 -5.56 -0.87 5.07
CA SER A 37 -6.55 -1.93 5.35
C SER A 37 -7.36 -2.30 4.10
N LYS A 38 -7.72 -1.31 3.27
CA LYS A 38 -8.43 -1.53 2.00
C LYS A 38 -7.52 -2.20 0.99
N LEU A 39 -6.28 -1.73 0.85
CA LEU A 39 -5.27 -2.34 -0.03
C LEU A 39 -5.03 -3.81 0.33
N SER A 40 -4.84 -4.10 1.63
CA SER A 40 -4.65 -5.47 2.12
C SER A 40 -5.86 -6.38 1.84
N LYS A 41 -7.08 -5.87 2.04
CA LYS A 41 -8.31 -6.61 1.72
C LYS A 41 -8.47 -6.83 0.23
N ALA A 42 -8.17 -5.83 -0.59
CA ALA A 42 -8.26 -5.93 -2.03
C ALA A 42 -7.26 -6.94 -2.59
N VAL A 43 -6.04 -7.02 -2.04
CA VAL A 43 -5.10 -8.07 -2.44
C VAL A 43 -5.62 -9.47 -2.11
N ARG A 44 -6.14 -9.67 -0.89
CA ARG A 44 -6.70 -10.96 -0.46
C ARG A 44 -7.92 -11.39 -1.27
N ASN A 45 -8.74 -10.43 -1.69
CA ASN A 45 -10.01 -10.68 -2.37
C ASN A 45 -9.91 -10.56 -3.89
N ALA A 46 -8.72 -10.34 -4.45
CA ALA A 46 -8.52 -10.22 -5.88
C ALA A 46 -9.01 -11.48 -6.60
N ALA A 47 -9.55 -11.29 -7.81
CA ALA A 47 -9.90 -12.40 -8.68
C ALA A 47 -8.63 -13.16 -9.12
N SER A 48 -8.80 -14.39 -9.60
CA SER A 48 -7.69 -15.26 -10.00
C SER A 48 -6.89 -14.71 -11.19
N ASP A 49 -7.46 -13.77 -11.95
CA ASP A 49 -6.80 -13.03 -13.03
C ASP A 49 -5.97 -11.83 -12.52
N GLY A 50 -5.96 -11.56 -11.22
CA GLY A 50 -5.28 -10.44 -10.61
C GLY A 50 -6.07 -9.13 -10.61
N THR A 51 -7.34 -9.13 -11.05
CA THR A 51 -8.23 -7.96 -10.99
C THR A 51 -8.76 -7.75 -9.57
N LEU A 52 -8.75 -6.51 -9.10
CA LEU A 52 -9.37 -6.14 -7.83
C LEU A 52 -10.90 -6.10 -7.99
N LYS A 53 -11.62 -6.72 -7.06
CA LYS A 53 -13.10 -6.70 -7.05
C LYS A 53 -13.66 -5.28 -6.92
N GLU A 54 -12.96 -4.43 -6.17
CA GLU A 54 -13.28 -3.03 -6.00
C GLU A 54 -12.02 -2.20 -6.28
N PRO A 55 -12.09 -1.21 -7.20
CA PRO A 55 -10.98 -0.31 -7.43
C PRO A 55 -10.66 0.53 -6.18
N ILE A 56 -9.39 0.83 -5.97
CA ILE A 56 -8.93 1.69 -4.87
C ILE A 56 -8.42 3.01 -5.45
N ASN A 57 -8.98 4.12 -4.96
CA ASN A 57 -8.55 5.47 -5.30
C ASN A 57 -7.65 6.00 -4.18
N LEU A 58 -6.40 6.31 -4.53
CA LEU A 58 -5.42 6.93 -3.65
C LEU A 58 -5.03 8.31 -4.21
N ARG A 59 -4.94 9.31 -3.34
CA ARG A 59 -4.59 10.69 -3.71
C ARG A 59 -3.18 10.76 -4.28
N GLY A 60 -3.08 11.34 -5.48
CA GLY A 60 -1.81 11.48 -6.20
C GLY A 60 -1.35 10.22 -6.92
N LEU A 61 -2.11 9.12 -6.85
CA LEU A 61 -1.92 7.93 -7.66
C LEU A 61 -3.14 7.74 -8.59
N LYS A 62 -2.96 6.95 -9.65
CA LYS A 62 -4.08 6.55 -10.50
C LYS A 62 -4.96 5.54 -9.75
N GLU A 63 -6.22 5.44 -10.18
CA GLU A 63 -7.12 4.39 -9.71
C GLU A 63 -6.49 3.01 -9.89
N ILE A 64 -6.46 2.24 -8.81
CA ILE A 64 -5.84 0.92 -8.75
C ILE A 64 -6.93 -0.12 -8.99
N LYS A 65 -6.75 -0.92 -10.03
CA LYS A 65 -7.71 -1.95 -10.47
C LYS A 65 -7.12 -3.36 -10.45
N THR A 66 -5.80 -3.48 -10.33
CA THR A 66 -5.11 -4.77 -10.46
C THR A 66 -4.02 -4.94 -9.41
N LEU A 67 -3.70 -6.19 -9.08
CA LEU A 67 -2.53 -6.55 -8.26
C LEU A 67 -1.22 -6.08 -8.89
N ALA A 68 -1.13 -6.08 -10.21
CA ALA A 68 0.06 -5.63 -10.93
C ALA A 68 0.38 -4.15 -10.64
N GLN A 69 -0.64 -3.29 -10.53
CA GLN A 69 -0.44 -1.88 -10.13
C GLN A 69 0.03 -1.77 -8.67
N ILE A 70 -0.54 -2.55 -7.76
CA ILE A 70 -0.12 -2.60 -6.34
C ILE A 70 1.35 -3.01 -6.21
N GLN A 71 1.78 -4.00 -6.99
CA GLN A 71 3.17 -4.46 -7.02
C GLN A 71 4.11 -3.45 -7.67
N LYS A 72 3.72 -2.87 -8.81
CA LYS A 72 4.52 -1.87 -9.54
C LYS A 72 4.81 -0.63 -8.69
N ASP A 73 3.79 -0.16 -7.98
CA ASP A 73 3.89 1.02 -7.12
C ASP A 73 4.35 0.64 -5.71
N GLU A 74 4.67 -0.64 -5.46
CA GLU A 74 5.14 -1.21 -4.18
C GLU A 74 4.28 -0.80 -2.97
N LEU A 75 2.97 -0.72 -3.18
CA LEU A 75 2.06 -0.17 -2.18
C LEU A 75 1.85 -1.10 -1.01
N VAL A 76 2.07 -2.41 -1.19
CA VAL A 76 1.94 -3.47 -0.19
C VAL A 76 3.16 -4.39 -0.26
N SER A 77 3.97 -4.42 0.79
CA SER A 77 5.16 -5.27 0.93
C SER A 77 4.96 -6.44 1.90
N LEU A 78 4.09 -6.31 2.90
CA LEU A 78 3.67 -7.41 3.75
C LEU A 78 2.16 -7.55 3.71
N LEU A 79 1.67 -8.69 3.22
CA LEU A 79 0.26 -9.01 3.41
C LEU A 79 0.03 -9.30 4.89
N LEU A 80 -0.99 -8.67 5.48
CA LEU A 80 -1.41 -8.99 6.84
C LEU A 80 -1.52 -10.52 6.96
N PRO A 81 -1.00 -11.18 8.02
CA PRO A 81 -1.21 -12.61 8.21
C PRO A 81 -2.71 -12.88 8.42
N ASP A 82 -3.18 -14.03 7.94
CA ASP A 82 -4.57 -14.43 8.12
C ASP A 82 -4.82 -14.68 9.61
N ARG A 83 -5.63 -13.84 10.28
CA ARG A 83 -6.02 -14.05 11.69
C ARG A 83 -7.10 -15.14 11.82
N ARG A 84 -6.94 -16.25 11.12
CA ARG A 84 -7.78 -17.45 11.23
C ARG A 84 -6.92 -18.68 11.44
N GLN A 85 -6.06 -18.68 12.44
CA GLN A 85 -5.61 -19.90 13.10
C GLN A 85 -5.40 -19.59 14.59
N GLY A 86 -6.22 -20.22 15.45
CA GLY A 86 -6.25 -20.04 16.90
C GLY A 86 -7.66 -19.98 17.43
#